data_AF-A0A3A3G7Q8-F1
#
_entry.id   AF-A0A3A3G7Q8-F1
#
_cell.length_a   1.000
_cell.length_b   1.000
_cell.length_c   1.000
_cell.angle_alpha   90.00
_cell.angle_beta   90.00
_cell.angle_gamma   90.00
#
_symmetry.space_group_name_H-M   'P 1'
#
loop_
_entity.id
_entity.type
_entity.pdbx_description
1 polymer ?
#
loop_
_entity_poly.entity_id
_entity_poly.type
_entity_poly.pdbx_seq_one_letter_code
_entity_poly.pdbx_strand_id
1 'polypeptide(L)' 'MYIPKLFEETRVDIMHELIRAQPLATLVTLGPDGLNANHIPLHIASDTGAHGVIEGLLATGAPEGMEMAQLMKENPPA' A
#
# COMPACT_ATOMS: atom_id res chain seq x y z
N MET A 1 -8.57 -7.44 -2.52
CA MET A 1 -8.89 -8.84 -2.90
C MET A 1 -9.82 -9.43 -1.85
N TYR A 2 -10.73 -10.30 -2.26
CA TYR A 2 -11.55 -11.05 -1.30
C TYR A 2 -10.70 -12.14 -0.63
N ILE A 3 -10.69 -12.17 0.70
CA ILE A 3 -10.08 -13.23 1.50
C ILE A 3 -11.24 -13.97 2.20
N PRO A 4 -11.45 -15.27 1.92
CA PRO A 4 -12.46 -16.05 2.64
C PRO A 4 -12.17 -16.05 4.14
N LYS A 5 -13.22 -16.03 4.97
CA LYS A 5 -13.09 -15.97 6.45
C LYS A 5 -12.20 -17.07 7.06
N LEU A 6 -12.13 -18.23 6.41
CA LEU A 6 -11.26 -19.33 6.85
C LEU A 6 -9.76 -18.98 6.75
N PHE A 7 -9.40 -18.05 5.87
CA PHE A 7 -8.02 -17.61 5.62
C PHE A 7 -7.77 -16.19 6.14
N GLU A 8 -8.71 -15.62 6.91
CA GLU A 8 -8.56 -14.30 7.49
C GLU A 8 -7.50 -14.34 8.60
N GLU A 9 -6.43 -13.57 8.45
CA GLU A 9 -5.49 -13.28 9.52
C GLU A 9 -5.77 -11.86 10.03
N THR A 10 -5.96 -11.71 11.33
CA THR A 10 -6.33 -10.44 11.96
C THR A 10 -5.27 -9.93 12.94
N ARG A 11 -4.24 -10.73 13.23
CA ARG A 11 -3.16 -10.38 14.15
C ARG A 11 -2.14 -9.49 13.45
N VAL A 12 -2.00 -8.26 13.95
CA VAL A 12 -1.17 -7.21 13.34
C VAL A 12 0.31 -7.59 13.30
N ASP A 13 0.82 -8.22 14.36
CA ASP A 13 2.20 -8.71 14.44
C ASP A 13 2.51 -9.73 13.34
N ILE A 14 1.63 -10.70 13.12
CA ILE A 14 1.77 -11.70 12.04
C ILE A 14 1.71 -11.03 10.66
N MET A 15 0.79 -10.09 10.46
CA MET A 15 0.71 -9.34 9.19
C MET A 15 1.97 -8.52 8.93
N HIS A 16 2.52 -7.85 9.96
CA HIS A 16 3.77 -7.10 9.84
C HIS A 16 4.96 -8.00 9.52
N GLU A 17 5.05 -9.18 10.15
CA GLU A 17 6.07 -10.19 9.81
C GLU A 17 5.97 -10.63 8.35
N LEU A 18 4.76 -10.90 7.86
CA LEU A 18 4.54 -11.25 6.46
C LEU A 18 5.00 -10.14 5.51
N ILE A 19 4.66 -8.87 5.80
CA ILE A 19 5.08 -7.73 4.97
C ILE A 19 6.60 -7.59 4.94
N ARG A 20 7.28 -7.76 6.09
CA ARG A 20 8.76 -7.73 6.15
C ARG A 20 9.38 -8.89 5.38
N ALA A 21 8.78 -10.07 5.43
CA ALA A 21 9.26 -11.25 4.72
C ALA A 21 9.01 -11.17 3.20
N GLN A 22 7.95 -10.47 2.77
CA GLN A 22 7.51 -10.36 1.38
C GLN A 22 7.30 -8.87 1.00
N PRO A 23 8.39 -8.09 0.81
CA PRO A 23 8.31 -6.64 0.65
C PRO A 23 7.81 -6.19 -0.72
N LEU A 24 7.48 -7.10 -1.63
CA LEU A 24 6.89 -6.76 -2.93
C LEU A 24 5.36 -6.79 -2.82
N ALA A 25 4.74 -5.61 -2.87
CA ALA A 25 3.30 -5.46 -2.77
C ALA A 25 2.66 -5.18 -4.14
N THR A 26 1.33 -5.26 -4.19
CA THR A 26 0.53 -4.73 -5.30
C THR A 26 -0.23 -3.51 -4.79
N LEU A 27 0.16 -2.32 -5.24
CA LEU A 27 -0.56 -1.08 -4.97
C LEU A 27 -1.72 -0.97 -5.95
N VAL A 28 -2.94 -0.95 -5.43
CA VAL A 28 -4.15 -0.77 -6.22
C VAL A 28 -4.70 0.62 -5.97
N THR A 29 -4.82 1.41 -7.04
CA THR A 29 -5.33 2.79 -7.02
C THR A 29 -6.56 2.89 -7.91
N LEU A 30 -7.44 3.84 -7.61
CA LEU A 30 -8.60 4.18 -8.42
C LEU A 30 -8.42 5.61 -8.92
N GLY A 31 -8.06 5.75 -10.19
CA GLY A 31 -7.89 7.02 -10.87
C GLY A 31 -9.04 7.33 -11.85
N PRO A 32 -8.97 8.47 -12.56
CA PRO A 32 -9.97 8.87 -13.57
C PRO A 32 -10.16 7.84 -14.69
N ASP A 33 -9.10 7.12 -15.04
CA ASP A 33 -9.11 6.10 -16.10
C ASP A 33 -9.50 4.69 -15.58
N GLY A 34 -9.87 4.58 -14.30
CA GLY A 34 -10.29 3.35 -13.65
C GLY A 34 -9.26 2.79 -12.66
N LEU A 35 -9.30 1.46 -12.45
CA LEU A 35 -8.42 0.78 -11.51
C LEU A 35 -7.04 0.54 -12.13
N ASN A 36 -5.99 0.85 -11.37
CA ASN A 36 -4.60 0.53 -11.68
C ASN A 36 -4.02 -0.40 -10.61
N ALA A 37 -3.13 -1.31 -10.99
CA ALA A 37 -2.51 -2.28 -10.09
C ALA A 37 -1.02 -2.43 -10.42
N ASN A 38 -0.16 -1.86 -9.56
CA ASN A 38 1.29 -1.81 -9.77
C ASN A 38 2.04 -2.63 -8.74
N HIS A 39 3.04 -3.39 -9.17
CA HIS A 39 3.95 -4.11 -8.26
C HIS A 39 5.07 -3.18 -7.79
N ILE A 40 5.08 -2.85 -6.51
CA ILE A 40 6.01 -1.86 -5.93
C ILE A 40 6.62 -2.44 -4.64
N PRO A 41 7.94 -2.30 -4.44
CA PRO A 41 8.56 -2.59 -3.16
C PRO A 41 8.06 -1.63 -2.07
N LEU A 42 7.53 -2.19 -0.99
CA LEU A 42 7.01 -1.44 0.15
C LEU A 42 7.62 -1.95 1.46
N HIS A 43 7.77 -1.05 2.43
CA HIS A 43 8.28 -1.32 3.77
C HIS A 43 7.23 -0.95 4.83
N ILE A 44 7.24 -1.64 5.98
CA ILE A 44 6.35 -1.36 7.10
C ILE A 44 7.11 -0.64 8.24
N ALA A 45 6.75 0.61 8.49
CA ALA A 45 7.10 1.36 9.69
C ALA A 45 6.11 1.00 10.82
N SER A 46 6.34 -0.12 11.48
CA SER A 46 5.40 -0.74 12.43
C SER A 46 5.19 0.03 13.74
N ASP A 47 6.09 0.94 14.08
CA ASP A 47 6.05 1.79 15.27
C ASP A 47 5.23 3.07 15.08
N THR A 48 4.76 3.32 13.86
CA THR A 48 4.06 4.55 13.48
C THR A 48 2.56 4.30 13.37
N GLY A 49 1.77 4.84 14.30
CA GLY A 49 0.30 4.68 14.32
C GLY A 49 -0.17 3.30 14.80
N ALA A 50 -1.49 3.12 14.92
CA ALA A 50 -2.08 1.91 15.53
C ALA A 50 -1.88 0.61 14.71
N HIS A 51 -1.63 0.72 13.41
CA HIS A 51 -1.44 -0.41 12.49
C HIS A 51 -0.11 -0.37 11.73
N GLY A 52 0.78 0.57 12.07
CA GLY A 52 1.96 0.87 11.26
C GLY A 52 1.64 1.70 10.01
N VAL A 53 2.68 2.22 9.36
CA VAL A 53 2.61 2.93 8.08
C VAL A 53 3.35 2.15 7.01
N ILE A 54 2.75 2.04 5.82
CA ILE A 54 3.42 1.47 4.65
C ILE A 54 4.12 2.57 3.87
N GLU A 55 5.41 2.40 3.65
CA GLU A 55 6.28 3.36 2.98
C GLU A 55 6.80 2.76 1.67
N GLY A 56 6.90 3.60 0.64
CA GLY A 56 7.41 3.21 -0.68
C GLY A 56 8.06 4.39 -1.37
N LEU A 57 9.02 4.10 -2.24
CA LEU A 57 9.66 5.10 -3.09
C LEU A 57 9.06 5.04 -4.49
N LEU A 58 8.54 6.18 -4.95
CA LEU A 58 8.05 6.35 -6.31
C LEU A 58 8.98 7.31 -7.04
N ALA A 59 9.34 6.98 -8.28
CA ALA A 59 10.14 7.87 -9.10
C ALA A 59 9.29 9.07 -9.57
N THR A 60 9.78 10.28 -9.35
CA THR A 60 9.13 11.51 -9.83
C THR A 60 9.06 11.48 -11.36
N GLY A 61 7.85 11.45 -11.91
CA GLY A 61 7.59 11.40 -13.36
C GLY A 61 7.26 10.01 -13.92
N ALA A 62 7.39 8.95 -13.12
CA ALA A 62 6.79 7.66 -13.47
C ALA A 62 5.26 7.76 -13.41
N PRO A 63 4.50 6.97 -14.20
CA PRO A 63 3.05 6.96 -14.17
C PRO A 63 2.49 6.80 -12.76
N GLU A 64 3.01 5.85 -11.97
CA GLU A 64 2.52 5.61 -10.59
C GLU A 64 2.80 6.81 -9.66
N GLY A 65 3.94 7.48 -9.84
CA GLY A 65 4.31 8.66 -9.06
C GLY A 65 3.43 9.88 -9.37
N MET A 66 3.08 10.09 -10.64
CA MET A 66 2.16 11.15 -11.05
C MET A 66 0.73 10.89 -10.56
N GLU A 67 0.28 9.63 -10.65
CA GLU A 67 -1.03 9.20 -10.15
C GLU A 67 -1.13 9.41 -8.63
N MET A 68 -0.13 8.98 -7.87
CA MET A 68 -0.10 9.17 -6.42
C MET A 68 -0.11 10.67 -6.04
N ALA A 69 0.64 11.50 -6.75
CA ALA A 69 0.63 12.95 -6.52
C ALA A 69 -0.74 13.59 -6.79
N GLN A 70 -1.52 13.04 -7.73
CA GLN A 70 -2.89 13.47 -7.97
C GLN A 70 -3.83 13.01 -6.86
N LEU A 71 -3.76 11.73 -6.47
CA LEU A 71 -4.57 11.17 -5.36
C LEU A 71 -4.35 11.92 -4.05
N MET A 72 -3.10 12.29 -3.74
CA MET A 72 -2.76 13.07 -2.55
C MET A 72 -3.34 14.49 -2.55
N LYS A 73 -3.58 15.09 -3.73
CA LYS A 73 -4.27 16.40 -3.82
C LYS A 73 -5.77 16.27 -3.58
N GLU A 74 -6.35 15.17 -4.03
CA GLU A 74 -7.80 14.89 -3.92
C GLU A 74 -8.18 14.42 -2.51
N ASN A 75 -7.29 13.66 -1.85
CA ASN A 75 -7.46 13.17 -0.50
C ASN A 75 -6.16 13.36 0.30
N PRO A 76 -5.95 14.55 0.89
CA PRO A 76 -4.74 14.83 1.65
C PRO A 76 -4.67 13.90 2.88
N PRO A 77 -3.47 13.39 3.22
CA PRO A 77 -3.30 12.59 4.45
C PRO A 77 -3.70 13.43 5.67
N ALA A 78 -4.39 12.80 6.62
CA ALA A 78 -4.85 13.40 7.88
C ALA A 78 -3.70 13.73 8.84
#